data_AF-A0A318PAB9-F1
#
_entry.id   AF-A0A318PAB9-F1
#
_cell.length_a   1.000
_cell.length_b   1.000
_cell.length_c   1.000
_cell.angle_alpha   90.00
_cell.angle_beta   90.00
_cell.angle_gamma   90.00
#
_symmetry.space_group_name_H-M   'P 1'
#
loop_
_entity.id
_entity.type
_entity.pdbx_description
1 polymer ?
#
loop_
_entity_poly.entity_id
_entity_poly.type
_entity_poly.pdbx_seq_one_letter_code
_entity_poly.pdbx_strand_id
1 'polypeptide(L)'
;MTTTVYDRVNRLIATDSRWSRNLDEFGYLGHVAYVDDSGFGKMATRDDHVLTLAGNGLLIQHWKEWWAGDLGVPRPPILINGEEAISLHIVKISTNSIIFEIGEKLAAQNVDDDGNKVINAVFAGSGAIHAGGVWLKTGCARTAIEAAKVGDICTGGNVRYVDFNSGQQDIESEKHLISDVAEALLQKGMIMDTNNPLSQPVPITEQEVAHIRQLIANGGITPCAPTGGKAVVWDTKSIARLDAAIDSIRKDESKK
;
A
#
# COMPACT_ATOMS: atom_id res chain seq x y z
N MET A 1 7.11 -2.79 2.30
CA MET A 1 6.36 -3.47 1.20
C MET A 1 4.90 -3.52 1.61
N THR A 2 3.99 -3.94 0.74
CA THR A 2 2.55 -3.97 1.06
C THR A 2 1.85 -5.14 0.39
N THR A 3 0.66 -5.49 0.87
CA THR A 3 -0.34 -6.27 0.15
C THR A 3 -1.68 -5.55 0.23
N THR A 4 -2.29 -5.32 -0.93
CA THR A 4 -3.61 -4.70 -1.06
C THR A 4 -4.50 -5.59 -1.90
N VAL A 5 -5.74 -5.75 -1.47
CA VAL A 5 -6.79 -6.46 -2.19
C VAL A 5 -7.97 -5.52 -2.37
N TYR A 6 -8.30 -5.23 -3.63
CA TYR A 6 -9.59 -4.68 -4.00
C TYR A 6 -10.51 -5.82 -4.39
N ASP A 7 -11.50 -6.09 -3.56
CA ASP A 7 -12.48 -7.14 -3.72
C ASP A 7 -13.78 -6.53 -4.24
N ARG A 8 -13.96 -6.65 -5.56
CA ARG A 8 -15.13 -6.08 -6.23
C ARG A 8 -16.40 -6.87 -5.89
N VAL A 9 -16.29 -8.16 -5.62
CA VAL A 9 -17.43 -9.03 -5.27
C VAL A 9 -18.03 -8.61 -3.93
N ASN A 10 -17.19 -8.48 -2.90
CA ASN A 10 -17.64 -8.05 -1.57
C ASN A 10 -17.69 -6.54 -1.40
N ARG A 11 -17.33 -5.77 -2.43
CA ARG A 11 -17.28 -4.30 -2.45
C ARG A 11 -16.44 -3.75 -1.28
N LEU A 12 -15.18 -4.15 -1.23
CA LEU A 12 -14.28 -3.83 -0.14
C LEU A 12 -12.84 -3.66 -0.64
N ILE A 13 -12.09 -2.76 -0.02
CA ILE A 13 -10.62 -2.72 -0.14
C ILE A 13 -10.02 -3.11 1.20
N ALA A 14 -8.99 -3.95 1.18
CA ALA A 14 -8.19 -4.25 2.36
C ALA A 14 -6.69 -4.13 2.07
N THR A 15 -5.92 -3.80 3.10
CA THR A 15 -4.45 -3.75 3.06
C THR A 15 -3.86 -4.24 4.38
N ASP A 16 -2.59 -4.57 4.34
CA ASP A 16 -1.78 -4.84 5.52
C ASP A 16 -1.25 -3.54 6.16
N SER A 17 -0.89 -3.55 7.44
CA SER A 17 -0.34 -2.36 8.13
C SER A 17 1.20 -2.31 8.13
N ARG A 18 1.90 -3.37 7.68
CA ARG A 18 3.36 -3.45 7.74
C ARG A 18 4.04 -2.40 6.86
N TRP A 19 4.95 -1.65 7.43
CA TRP A 19 5.94 -0.86 6.68
C TRP A 19 7.26 -1.61 6.66
N SER A 20 7.97 -1.62 5.52
CA SER A 20 9.24 -2.34 5.46
C SER A 20 10.19 -1.85 4.37
N ARG A 21 11.50 -1.93 4.65
CA ARG A 21 12.62 -1.54 3.78
C ARG A 21 13.62 -2.70 3.68
N ASN A 22 14.01 -3.02 2.45
CA ASN A 22 15.12 -3.95 2.18
C ASN A 22 16.45 -3.30 2.62
N LEU A 23 17.34 -4.08 3.24
CA LEU A 23 18.59 -3.59 3.82
C LEU A 23 19.86 -3.94 3.03
N ASP A 24 19.71 -4.51 1.83
CA ASP A 24 20.82 -4.97 0.99
C ASP A 24 21.77 -3.81 0.65
N GLU A 25 21.21 -2.64 0.35
CA GLU A 25 21.97 -1.41 0.05
C GLU A 25 22.78 -0.87 1.25
N PHE A 26 22.48 -1.33 2.47
CA PHE A 26 23.17 -0.97 3.70
C PHE A 26 24.11 -2.07 4.21
N GLY A 27 24.38 -3.09 3.38
CA GLY A 27 25.30 -4.19 3.70
C GLY A 27 24.69 -5.36 4.46
N TYR A 28 23.36 -5.37 4.68
CA TYR A 28 22.64 -6.48 5.31
C TYR A 28 21.89 -7.28 4.24
N LEU A 29 22.66 -7.99 3.40
CA LEU A 29 22.11 -8.74 2.27
C LEU A 29 21.08 -9.77 2.73
N GLY A 30 19.92 -9.79 2.07
CA GLY A 30 18.80 -10.65 2.40
C GLY A 30 18.15 -10.30 3.73
N HIS A 31 18.16 -9.03 4.15
CA HIS A 31 17.47 -8.60 5.35
C HIS A 31 16.45 -7.51 5.05
N VAL A 32 15.37 -7.50 5.83
CA VAL A 32 14.31 -6.50 5.76
C VAL A 32 14.07 -5.95 7.16
N ALA A 33 14.11 -4.62 7.29
CA ALA A 33 13.59 -3.93 8.47
C ALA A 33 12.08 -3.69 8.28
N TYR A 34 11.28 -3.95 9.31
CA TYR A 34 9.84 -3.71 9.26
C TYR A 34 9.26 -3.25 10.59
N VAL A 35 8.09 -2.61 10.51
CA VAL A 35 7.25 -2.27 11.64
C VAL A 35 5.78 -2.46 11.28
N ASP A 36 5.02 -3.02 12.20
CA ASP A 36 3.59 -3.24 12.08
C ASP A 36 2.82 -2.17 12.86
N ASP A 37 1.61 -1.84 12.39
CA ASP A 37 0.66 -0.98 13.07
C ASP A 37 1.27 0.36 13.55
N SER A 38 1.83 1.12 12.61
CA SER A 38 2.52 2.39 12.91
C SER A 38 1.57 3.55 13.22
N GLY A 39 0.27 3.39 12.94
CA GLY A 39 -0.73 4.46 12.98
C GLY A 39 -0.72 5.35 11.73
N PHE A 40 0.19 5.10 10.77
CA PHE A 40 0.23 5.78 9.48
C PHE A 40 -0.05 4.79 8.35
N GLY A 41 -1.30 4.76 7.89
CA GLY A 41 -1.77 3.78 6.92
C GLY A 41 -1.45 4.10 5.46
N LYS A 42 -1.62 3.09 4.60
CA LYS A 42 -1.42 3.16 3.14
C LYS A 42 -2.73 3.42 2.37
N MET A 43 -3.83 3.61 3.08
CA MET A 43 -5.14 3.95 2.52
C MET A 43 -5.61 5.30 3.04
N ALA A 44 -6.38 6.00 2.23
CA ALA A 44 -7.10 7.21 2.62
C ALA A 44 -8.48 7.22 1.94
N THR A 45 -9.50 7.66 2.66
CA THR A 45 -10.85 7.85 2.14
C THR A 45 -11.12 9.33 1.94
N ARG A 46 -11.85 9.68 0.87
CA ARG A 46 -12.39 11.02 0.64
C ARG A 46 -13.74 10.89 -0.03
N ASP A 47 -14.78 11.33 0.66
CA ASP A 47 -16.14 11.31 0.14
C ASP A 47 -16.53 9.92 -0.40
N ASP A 48 -16.71 9.81 -1.71
CA ASP A 48 -17.12 8.60 -2.43
C ASP A 48 -15.92 7.85 -3.03
N HIS A 49 -14.71 8.09 -2.53
CA HIS A 49 -13.48 7.56 -3.10
C HIS A 49 -12.54 6.98 -2.04
N VAL A 50 -11.85 5.91 -2.42
CA VAL A 50 -10.75 5.31 -1.65
C VAL A 50 -9.47 5.39 -2.48
N LEU A 51 -8.44 5.97 -1.89
CA LEU A 51 -7.08 6.02 -2.40
C LEU A 51 -6.23 4.98 -1.67
N THR A 52 -5.58 4.10 -2.42
CA THR A 52 -4.54 3.19 -1.90
C THR A 52 -3.19 3.53 -2.52
N LEU A 53 -2.16 3.52 -1.69
CA LEU A 53 -0.84 4.05 -1.98
C LEU A 53 0.24 2.99 -1.71
N ALA A 54 1.24 2.93 -2.58
CA ALA A 54 2.43 2.09 -2.37
C ALA A 54 3.66 2.77 -2.98
N GLY A 55 4.85 2.47 -2.46
CA GLY A 55 6.12 3.07 -2.89
C GLY A 55 6.80 3.87 -1.78
N ASN A 56 7.41 5.00 -2.14
CA ASN A 56 8.17 5.84 -1.22
C ASN A 56 7.27 6.50 -0.14
N GLY A 57 7.69 6.44 1.12
CA GLY A 57 6.90 6.94 2.26
C GLY A 57 6.64 8.45 2.26
N LEU A 58 7.59 9.27 1.77
CA LEU A 58 7.40 10.72 1.64
C LEU A 58 6.36 11.06 0.57
N LEU A 59 6.39 10.35 -0.58
CA LEU A 59 5.34 10.50 -1.58
C LEU A 59 3.98 10.10 -1.00
N ILE A 60 3.91 8.99 -0.27
CA ILE A 60 2.66 8.54 0.39
C ILE A 60 2.14 9.62 1.34
N GLN A 61 3.01 10.23 2.16
CA GLN A 61 2.63 11.34 3.03
C GLN A 61 2.05 12.52 2.23
N HIS A 62 2.77 13.04 1.24
CA HIS A 62 2.30 14.19 0.46
C HIS A 62 0.97 13.91 -0.25
N TRP A 63 0.81 12.70 -0.77
CA TRP A 63 -0.44 12.26 -1.39
C TRP A 63 -1.59 12.19 -0.39
N LYS A 64 -1.38 11.68 0.83
CA LYS A 64 -2.41 11.66 1.87
C LYS A 64 -2.78 13.07 2.36
N GLU A 65 -1.78 13.94 2.55
CA GLU A 65 -1.98 15.34 2.94
C GLU A 65 -2.80 16.10 1.90
N TRP A 66 -2.42 15.99 0.62
CA TRP A 66 -3.17 16.62 -0.48
C TRP A 66 -4.57 16.02 -0.62
N TRP A 67 -4.70 14.70 -0.51
CA TRP A 67 -6.00 14.01 -0.59
C TRP A 67 -6.97 14.44 0.50
N ALA A 68 -6.48 14.70 1.71
CA ALA A 68 -7.29 15.22 2.82
C ALA A 68 -7.59 16.73 2.69
N GLY A 69 -6.81 17.45 1.89
CA GLY A 69 -6.89 18.91 1.73
C GLY A 69 -7.77 19.38 0.57
N ASP A 70 -7.37 20.50 -0.03
CA ASP A 70 -8.04 21.10 -1.19
C ASP A 70 -7.51 20.50 -2.49
N LEU A 71 -8.34 19.72 -3.20
CA LEU A 71 -7.96 19.16 -4.49
C LEU A 71 -7.85 20.23 -5.59
N GLY A 72 -8.24 21.49 -5.35
CA GLY A 72 -8.03 22.61 -6.26
C GLY A 72 -6.56 23.01 -6.41
N VAL A 73 -5.71 22.67 -5.44
CA VAL A 73 -4.26 22.90 -5.54
C VAL A 73 -3.59 21.80 -6.39
N PRO A 74 -2.43 22.10 -7.02
CA PRO A 74 -1.70 21.10 -7.80
C PRO A 74 -1.41 19.83 -7.00
N ARG A 75 -1.59 18.67 -7.64
CA ARG A 75 -1.29 17.37 -7.02
C ARG A 75 0.20 17.25 -6.66
N PRO A 76 0.56 16.40 -5.68
CA PRO A 76 1.94 16.16 -5.32
C PRO A 76 2.77 15.54 -6.45
N PRO A 77 4.10 15.55 -6.29
CA PRO A 77 5.00 14.79 -7.16
C PRO A 77 4.63 13.30 -7.20
N ILE A 78 4.90 12.66 -8.34
CA ILE A 78 4.74 11.22 -8.57
C ILE A 78 6.07 10.46 -8.49
N LEU A 79 7.18 11.22 -8.42
CA LEU A 79 8.56 10.74 -8.38
C LEU A 79 9.33 11.53 -7.32
N ILE A 80 10.29 10.88 -6.66
CA ILE A 80 11.37 11.54 -5.92
C ILE A 80 12.67 11.32 -6.68
N ASN A 81 13.41 12.41 -6.91
CA ASN A 81 14.70 12.43 -7.59
C ASN A 81 14.72 11.75 -8.98
N GLY A 82 13.56 11.58 -9.62
CA GLY A 82 13.43 10.94 -10.93
C GLY A 82 13.45 9.40 -10.92
N GLU A 83 13.58 8.76 -9.77
CA GLU A 83 13.81 7.30 -9.68
C GLU A 83 12.72 6.59 -8.85
N GLU A 84 12.41 7.09 -7.65
CA GLU A 84 11.43 6.45 -6.77
C GLU A 84 10.02 6.91 -7.11
N ALA A 85 9.20 6.00 -7.64
CA ALA A 85 7.83 6.27 -8.06
C ALA A 85 6.79 5.82 -7.04
N ILE A 86 5.69 6.56 -6.96
CA ILE A 86 4.48 6.13 -6.23
C ILE A 86 3.56 5.31 -7.14
N SER A 87 2.97 4.28 -6.55
CA SER A 87 1.86 3.50 -7.12
C SER A 87 0.55 3.97 -6.49
N LEU A 88 -0.45 4.23 -7.33
CA LEU A 88 -1.77 4.71 -6.92
C LEU A 88 -2.84 3.73 -7.40
N HIS A 89 -3.85 3.56 -6.57
CA HIS A 89 -5.09 2.88 -6.92
C HIS A 89 -6.25 3.67 -6.33
N ILE A 90 -7.17 4.14 -7.17
CA ILE A 90 -8.33 4.95 -6.76
C ILE A 90 -9.60 4.24 -7.20
N VAL A 91 -10.47 3.97 -6.24
CA VAL A 91 -11.76 3.32 -6.44
C VAL A 91 -12.87 4.25 -5.99
N LYS A 92 -13.93 4.34 -6.80
CA LYS A 92 -15.18 5.02 -6.44
C LYS A 92 -16.11 4.04 -5.73
N ILE A 93 -16.55 4.40 -4.52
CA ILE A 93 -17.29 3.55 -3.59
C ILE A 93 -18.69 3.25 -4.13
N SER A 94 -19.44 4.28 -4.54
CA SER A 94 -20.83 4.14 -5.03
C SER A 94 -20.93 3.19 -6.22
N THR A 95 -20.06 3.35 -7.21
CA THR A 95 -20.05 2.55 -8.43
C THR A 95 -19.20 1.28 -8.34
N ASN A 96 -18.43 1.11 -7.25
CA ASN A 96 -17.50 0.00 -7.07
C ASN A 96 -16.63 -0.21 -8.33
N SER A 97 -15.97 0.88 -8.74
CA SER A 97 -15.21 0.94 -9.99
C SER A 97 -13.86 1.61 -9.80
N ILE A 98 -12.83 1.06 -10.43
CA ILE A 98 -11.50 1.65 -10.50
C ILE A 98 -11.57 2.88 -11.42
N ILE A 99 -11.24 4.06 -10.89
CA ILE A 99 -11.16 5.30 -11.68
C ILE A 99 -9.72 5.62 -12.08
N PHE A 100 -8.75 5.17 -11.28
CA PHE A 100 -7.33 5.24 -11.64
C PHE A 100 -6.56 4.07 -11.06
N GLU A 101 -5.61 3.57 -11.84
CA GLU A 101 -4.62 2.62 -11.36
C GLU A 101 -3.32 2.75 -12.13
N ILE A 102 -2.22 2.56 -11.41
CA ILE A 102 -0.88 2.39 -11.98
C ILE A 102 -0.06 1.43 -11.12
N GLY A 103 0.95 0.80 -11.71
CA GLY A 103 1.78 -0.21 -11.07
C GLY A 103 1.26 -1.63 -11.27
N GLU A 104 2.14 -2.60 -11.03
CA GLU A 104 1.88 -4.02 -11.26
C GLU A 104 0.76 -4.56 -10.36
N LYS A 105 -0.16 -5.29 -10.96
CA LYS A 105 -1.36 -5.84 -10.32
C LYS A 105 -1.69 -7.20 -10.91
N LEU A 106 -2.23 -8.07 -10.06
CA LEU A 106 -2.88 -9.31 -10.47
C LEU A 106 -4.39 -9.09 -10.44
N ALA A 107 -5.12 -9.72 -11.36
CA ALA A 107 -6.58 -9.67 -11.37
C ALA A 107 -7.14 -11.09 -11.35
N ALA A 108 -8.04 -11.36 -10.41
CA ALA A 108 -8.94 -12.51 -10.49
C ALA A 108 -10.08 -12.13 -11.43
N GLN A 109 -10.26 -12.91 -12.49
CA GLN A 109 -11.24 -12.66 -13.54
C GLN A 109 -12.09 -13.90 -13.75
N ASN A 110 -13.37 -13.70 -14.08
CA ASN A 110 -14.24 -14.71 -14.66
C ASN A 110 -14.75 -14.22 -16.03
N VAL A 111 -15.46 -15.11 -16.71
CA VAL A 111 -16.20 -14.79 -17.94
C VAL A 111 -17.68 -14.83 -17.56
N ASP A 112 -18.43 -13.80 -17.90
CA ASP A 112 -19.89 -13.78 -17.70
C ASP A 112 -20.61 -14.60 -18.79
N ASP A 113 -21.93 -14.71 -18.66
CA ASP A 113 -22.77 -15.50 -19.58
C ASP A 113 -22.72 -14.98 -21.03
N ASP A 114 -22.37 -13.70 -21.21
CA ASP A 114 -22.23 -13.03 -22.52
C ASP A 114 -20.81 -13.15 -23.09
N GLY A 115 -19.89 -13.84 -22.40
CA GLY A 115 -18.51 -14.03 -22.85
C GLY A 115 -17.56 -12.88 -22.50
N ASN A 116 -17.99 -11.89 -21.71
CA ASN A 116 -17.16 -10.76 -21.32
C ASN A 116 -16.28 -11.10 -20.12
N LYS A 117 -15.03 -10.61 -20.12
CA LYS A 117 -14.15 -10.71 -18.96
C LYS A 117 -14.60 -9.74 -17.87
N VAL A 118 -14.90 -10.29 -16.69
CA VAL A 118 -15.28 -9.52 -15.52
C VAL A 118 -14.17 -9.65 -14.48
N ILE A 119 -13.68 -8.50 -14.00
CA ILE A 119 -12.73 -8.45 -12.88
C ILE A 119 -13.52 -8.62 -11.58
N ASN A 120 -13.15 -9.62 -10.78
CA ASN A 120 -13.75 -9.91 -9.48
C ASN A 120 -12.91 -9.39 -8.31
N ALA A 121 -11.59 -9.43 -8.44
CA ALA A 121 -10.69 -8.85 -7.46
C ALA A 121 -9.37 -8.43 -8.11
N VAL A 122 -8.71 -7.47 -7.51
CA VAL A 122 -7.40 -6.95 -7.90
C VAL A 122 -6.46 -7.00 -6.71
N PHE A 123 -5.24 -7.47 -6.94
CA PHE A 123 -4.22 -7.68 -5.93
C PHE A 123 -2.98 -6.87 -6.30
N ALA A 124 -2.41 -6.15 -5.34
CA ALA A 124 -1.21 -5.36 -5.53
C ALA A 124 -0.25 -5.60 -4.36
N GLY A 125 1.04 -5.43 -4.62
CA GLY A 125 2.06 -5.61 -3.59
C GLY A 125 2.78 -6.96 -3.62
N SER A 126 3.77 -7.14 -2.76
CA SER A 126 4.63 -8.33 -2.71
C SER A 126 3.85 -9.60 -2.40
N GLY A 127 2.84 -9.51 -1.53
CA GLY A 127 1.99 -10.64 -1.18
C GLY A 127 0.82 -10.86 -2.12
N ALA A 128 0.74 -10.14 -3.26
CA ALA A 128 -0.39 -10.24 -4.19
C ALA A 128 -0.63 -11.68 -4.70
N ILE A 129 0.42 -12.45 -4.98
CA ILE A 129 0.31 -13.85 -5.44
C ILE A 129 -0.29 -14.73 -4.33
N HIS A 130 0.20 -14.57 -3.10
CA HIS A 130 -0.27 -15.33 -1.94
C HIS A 130 -1.73 -14.99 -1.62
N ALA A 131 -2.06 -13.69 -1.55
CA ALA A 131 -3.41 -13.22 -1.32
C ALA A 131 -4.36 -13.68 -2.44
N GLY A 132 -3.97 -13.56 -3.71
CA GLY A 132 -4.77 -14.01 -4.85
C GLY A 132 -5.11 -15.50 -4.78
N GLY A 133 -4.13 -16.34 -4.48
CA GLY A 133 -4.34 -17.80 -4.35
C GLY A 133 -5.30 -18.18 -3.22
N VAL A 134 -5.31 -17.43 -2.11
CA VAL A 134 -6.24 -17.66 -1.00
C VAL A 134 -7.62 -17.07 -1.29
N TRP A 135 -7.67 -15.89 -1.90
CA TRP A 135 -8.93 -15.26 -2.30
C TRP A 135 -9.70 -16.13 -3.29
N LEU A 136 -9.04 -16.75 -4.27
CA LEU A 136 -9.69 -17.67 -5.21
C LEU A 136 -10.36 -18.88 -4.51
N LYS A 137 -9.93 -19.24 -3.31
CA LYS A 137 -10.50 -20.36 -2.53
C LYS A 137 -11.57 -19.92 -1.54
N THR A 138 -11.47 -18.69 -1.03
CA THR A 138 -12.27 -18.21 0.11
C THR A 138 -13.25 -17.10 -0.25
N GLY A 139 -13.01 -16.41 -1.36
CA GLY A 139 -13.74 -15.22 -1.78
C GLY A 139 -13.70 -14.09 -0.76
N CYS A 140 -12.67 -13.99 0.10
CA CYS A 140 -12.61 -12.97 1.15
C CYS A 140 -11.26 -12.25 1.19
N ALA A 141 -11.26 -10.93 0.94
CA ALA A 141 -10.06 -10.10 0.97
C ALA A 141 -9.30 -10.15 2.32
N ARG A 142 -10.04 -10.06 3.43
CA ARG A 142 -9.44 -10.02 4.77
C ARG A 142 -8.73 -11.33 5.10
N THR A 143 -9.40 -12.46 4.87
CA THR A 143 -8.81 -13.79 5.01
C THR A 143 -7.61 -13.98 4.08
N ALA A 144 -7.67 -13.45 2.86
CA ALA A 144 -6.58 -13.53 1.90
C ALA A 144 -5.32 -12.80 2.39
N ILE A 145 -5.45 -11.60 2.96
CA ILE A 145 -4.31 -10.86 3.53
C ILE A 145 -3.78 -11.55 4.79
N GLU A 146 -4.65 -12.01 5.69
CA GLU A 146 -4.23 -12.77 6.87
C GLU A 146 -3.37 -13.99 6.50
N ALA A 147 -3.81 -14.76 5.50
CA ALA A 147 -3.06 -15.92 5.03
C ALA A 147 -1.78 -15.51 4.27
N ALA A 148 -1.78 -14.38 3.58
CA ALA A 148 -0.60 -13.89 2.86
C ALA A 148 0.58 -13.57 3.80
N LYS A 149 0.32 -13.20 5.07
CA LYS A 149 1.38 -12.99 6.09
C LYS A 149 2.29 -14.19 6.30
N VAL A 150 1.80 -15.41 6.02
CA VAL A 150 2.58 -16.64 6.15
C VAL A 150 3.54 -16.83 4.97
N GLY A 151 3.13 -16.41 3.77
CA GLY A 151 3.88 -16.62 2.53
C GLY A 151 4.71 -15.42 2.08
N ASP A 152 4.33 -14.21 2.49
CA ASP A 152 5.05 -12.97 2.21
C ASP A 152 5.49 -12.31 3.51
N ILE A 153 6.80 -12.37 3.74
CA ILE A 153 7.55 -11.69 4.81
C ILE A 153 7.15 -10.23 4.96
N CYS A 154 6.72 -9.62 3.86
CA CYS A 154 6.55 -8.20 3.77
C CYS A 154 5.10 -7.73 3.97
N THR A 155 4.22 -8.70 4.22
CA THR A 155 2.83 -8.51 4.61
C THR A 155 2.69 -8.80 6.10
N GLY A 156 2.11 -7.88 6.86
CA GLY A 156 2.02 -8.05 8.32
C GLY A 156 1.12 -7.06 9.05
N GLY A 157 1.20 -7.13 10.38
CA GLY A 157 0.36 -6.37 11.32
C GLY A 157 -1.14 -6.63 11.15
N ASN A 158 -1.99 -5.69 11.58
CA ASN A 158 -3.44 -5.83 11.39
C ASN A 158 -3.87 -5.59 9.93
N VAL A 159 -4.98 -6.22 9.55
CA VAL A 159 -5.65 -5.97 8.26
C VAL A 159 -6.54 -4.74 8.39
N ARG A 160 -6.25 -3.73 7.57
CA ARG A 160 -7.02 -2.48 7.44
C ARG A 160 -7.98 -2.60 6.28
N TYR A 161 -9.16 -1.99 6.36
CA TYR A 161 -10.17 -2.11 5.31
C TYR A 161 -11.12 -0.91 5.20
N VAL A 162 -11.79 -0.83 4.04
CA VAL A 162 -12.95 0.03 3.78
C VAL A 162 -14.04 -0.82 3.13
N ASP A 163 -15.17 -0.97 3.80
CA ASP A 163 -16.35 -1.71 3.32
C ASP A 163 -17.36 -0.75 2.69
N PHE A 164 -17.63 -0.93 1.40
CA PHE A 164 -18.46 -0.02 0.62
C PHE A 164 -19.96 -0.25 0.85
N ASN A 165 -20.35 -1.41 1.39
CA ASN A 165 -21.74 -1.72 1.66
C ASN A 165 -22.19 -1.14 3.00
N SER A 166 -21.39 -1.36 4.03
CA SER A 166 -21.71 -0.91 5.39
C SER A 166 -21.23 0.51 5.69
N GLY A 167 -20.28 1.02 4.91
CA GLY A 167 -19.57 2.27 5.21
C GLY A 167 -18.59 2.15 6.38
N GLN A 168 -18.42 0.94 6.94
CA GLN A 168 -17.44 0.70 8.00
C GLN A 168 -16.03 0.75 7.44
N GLN A 169 -15.11 1.29 8.23
CA GLN A 169 -13.70 1.38 7.89
C GLN A 169 -12.84 1.15 9.11
N ASP A 170 -11.69 0.53 8.89
CA ASP A 170 -10.57 0.41 9.81
C ASP A 170 -9.32 0.83 9.03
N ILE A 171 -8.95 2.10 9.16
CA ILE A 171 -7.80 2.70 8.49
C ILE A 171 -6.88 3.33 9.52
N GLU A 172 -5.57 3.25 9.30
CA GLU A 172 -4.59 3.92 10.14
C GLU A 172 -4.47 5.41 9.75
N SER A 173 -4.99 6.26 10.62
CA SER A 173 -5.02 7.71 10.46
C SER A 173 -4.65 8.48 11.73
N GLU A 174 -4.15 7.78 12.75
CA GLU A 174 -3.74 8.36 14.04
C GLU A 174 -2.45 9.19 13.90
N LYS A 175 -1.63 8.86 12.91
CA LYS A 175 -0.39 9.54 12.57
C LYS A 175 -0.47 10.09 11.15
N HIS A 176 0.28 11.16 10.90
CA HIS A 176 0.20 11.91 9.64
C HIS A 176 1.55 12.06 8.94
N LEU A 177 2.66 11.81 9.63
CA LEU A 177 3.99 12.01 9.07
C LEU A 177 4.70 10.67 8.90
N ILE A 178 5.50 10.54 7.83
CA ILE A 178 6.35 9.37 7.64
C ILE A 178 7.41 9.24 8.76
N SER A 179 7.76 10.36 9.41
CA SER A 179 8.62 10.35 10.59
C SER A 179 7.99 9.60 11.77
N ASP A 180 6.65 9.56 11.88
CA ASP A 180 5.98 8.73 12.90
C ASP A 180 6.23 7.23 12.64
N VAL A 181 6.31 6.82 11.37
CA VAL A 181 6.68 5.43 11.02
C VAL A 181 8.13 5.15 11.34
N ALA A 182 9.04 6.11 11.10
CA ALA A 182 10.44 5.97 11.47
C ALA A 182 10.61 5.87 12.99
N GLU A 183 9.87 6.66 13.76
CA GLU A 183 9.83 6.56 15.22
C GLU A 183 9.31 5.19 15.68
N ALA A 184 8.20 4.71 15.10
CA ALA A 184 7.66 3.39 15.40
C ALA A 184 8.68 2.28 15.07
N LEU A 185 9.40 2.40 13.94
CA LEU A 185 10.45 1.46 13.55
C LEU A 185 11.62 1.47 14.55
N LEU A 186 12.00 2.62 15.09
CA LEU A 186 13.04 2.71 16.12
C LEU A 186 12.60 2.13 17.47
N GLN A 187 11.30 2.20 17.81
CA GLN A 187 10.77 1.77 19.10
C GLN A 187 10.41 0.29 19.15
N LYS A 188 9.79 -0.23 18.08
CA LYS A 188 9.22 -1.58 18.03
C LYS A 188 9.49 -2.31 16.71
N GLY A 189 10.34 -1.75 15.86
CA GLY A 189 10.69 -2.38 14.59
C GLY A 189 11.54 -3.63 14.78
N MET A 190 11.50 -4.47 13.77
CA MET A 190 12.21 -5.75 13.72
C MET A 190 13.03 -5.83 12.44
N ILE A 191 14.10 -6.63 12.46
CA ILE A 191 14.87 -7.03 11.29
C ILE A 191 14.71 -8.53 11.11
N MET A 192 14.45 -8.96 9.89
CA MET A 192 14.30 -10.38 9.57
C MET A 192 15.20 -10.75 8.39
N ASP A 193 15.79 -11.95 8.48
CA ASP A 193 16.54 -12.60 7.41
C ASP A 193 15.57 -13.26 6.42
N THR A 194 15.56 -12.77 5.19
CA THR A 194 14.70 -13.28 4.11
C THR A 194 15.26 -14.54 3.44
N ASN A 195 16.55 -14.83 3.63
CA ASN A 195 17.19 -16.04 3.11
C ASN A 195 16.97 -17.24 4.03
N ASN A 196 16.76 -16.99 5.33
CA ASN A 196 16.48 -18.02 6.31
C ASN A 196 15.10 -17.82 6.96
N PRO A 197 14.02 -18.37 6.38
CA PRO A 197 12.65 -18.21 6.88
C PRO A 197 12.41 -18.84 8.27
N LEU A 198 13.35 -19.65 8.78
CA LEU A 198 13.29 -20.19 10.14
C LEU A 198 13.92 -19.24 11.19
N SER A 199 14.66 -18.23 10.74
CA SER A 199 15.29 -17.25 11.62
C SER A 199 14.21 -16.39 12.30
N GLN A 200 14.35 -16.19 13.61
CA GLN A 200 13.46 -15.31 14.33
C GLN A 200 13.82 -13.85 14.05
N PRO A 201 12.83 -12.96 13.83
CA PRO A 201 13.10 -11.54 13.71
C PRO A 201 13.81 -10.99 14.96
N VAL A 202 14.80 -10.13 14.75
CA VAL A 202 15.58 -9.48 15.81
C VAL A 202 15.07 -8.05 16.01
N PRO A 203 14.82 -7.58 17.25
CA PRO A 203 14.43 -6.20 17.49
C PRO A 203 15.48 -5.20 17.01
N ILE A 204 15.03 -4.11 16.39
CA ILE A 204 15.92 -3.00 15.97
C ILE A 204 16.64 -2.36 17.17
N THR A 205 16.13 -2.53 18.39
CA THR A 205 16.75 -2.00 19.61
C THR A 205 18.05 -2.71 20.01
N GLU A 206 18.32 -3.90 19.46
CA GLU A 206 19.51 -4.69 19.78
C GLU A 206 20.81 -3.99 19.37
N GLN A 207 21.88 -4.24 20.13
CA GLN A 207 23.16 -3.54 19.95
C GLN A 207 23.84 -3.89 18.62
N GLU A 208 23.65 -5.11 18.13
CA GLU A 208 24.25 -5.62 16.89
C GLU A 208 23.76 -4.88 15.63
N VAL A 209 22.61 -4.22 15.73
CA VAL A 209 21.98 -3.46 14.64
C VAL A 209 21.99 -1.95 14.90
N ALA A 210 22.86 -1.48 15.78
CA ALA A 210 23.00 -0.06 16.14
C ALA A 210 23.26 0.86 14.94
N HIS A 211 23.97 0.38 13.90
CA HIS A 211 24.18 1.14 12.68
C HIS A 211 22.87 1.39 11.91
N ILE A 212 22.00 0.38 11.79
CA ILE A 212 20.67 0.54 11.18
C ILE A 212 19.82 1.55 11.94
N ARG A 213 19.88 1.53 13.28
CA ARG A 213 19.19 2.55 14.10
C ARG A 213 19.65 3.96 13.78
N GLN A 214 20.95 4.17 13.64
CA GLN A 214 21.51 5.48 13.30
C GLN A 214 21.05 5.94 11.91
N LEU A 215 21.02 5.03 10.93
CA LEU A 215 20.51 5.30 9.59
C LEU A 215 19.00 5.64 9.58
N ILE A 216 18.20 4.99 10.42
CA ILE A 216 16.78 5.35 10.54
C ILE A 216 16.65 6.72 11.22
N ALA A 217 17.38 6.95 12.32
CA ALA A 217 17.29 8.18 13.12
C ALA A 217 17.75 9.43 12.36
N ASN A 218 18.70 9.30 11.43
CA ASN A 218 19.19 10.42 10.62
C ASN A 218 18.49 10.55 9.25
N GLY A 219 17.49 9.70 8.96
CA GLY A 219 16.74 9.71 7.70
C GLY A 219 17.42 9.00 6.52
N GLY A 220 18.59 8.37 6.73
CA GLY A 220 19.25 7.53 5.74
C GLY A 220 18.44 6.30 5.33
N ILE A 221 17.58 5.79 6.23
CA ILE A 221 16.53 4.82 5.92
C ILE A 221 15.18 5.49 6.07
N THR A 222 14.50 5.72 4.94
CA THR A 222 13.11 6.17 4.92
C THR A 222 12.18 4.95 4.84
N PRO A 223 11.19 4.81 5.75
CA PRO A 223 10.20 3.76 5.64
C PRO A 223 9.46 3.82 4.30
N CYS A 224 9.24 2.65 3.69
CA CYS A 224 8.57 2.55 2.41
C CYS A 224 7.54 1.41 2.37
N ALA A 225 6.64 1.49 1.41
CA ALA A 225 5.64 0.47 1.12
C ALA A 225 5.80 -0.09 -0.31
N PRO A 226 6.96 -0.69 -0.69
CA PRO A 226 7.17 -1.17 -2.05
C PRO A 226 6.10 -2.14 -2.53
N THR A 227 5.83 -2.10 -3.83
CA THR A 227 4.87 -2.99 -4.50
C THR A 227 5.43 -4.40 -4.77
N GLY A 228 6.73 -4.64 -4.55
CA GLY A 228 7.39 -5.94 -4.78
C GLY A 228 7.54 -6.37 -6.24
N GLY A 229 6.92 -5.64 -7.17
CA GLY A 229 6.94 -5.89 -8.61
C GLY A 229 7.84 -4.93 -9.38
N LYS A 230 7.63 -4.84 -10.69
CA LYS A 230 8.33 -3.89 -11.57
C LYS A 230 8.13 -2.45 -11.10
N ALA A 231 9.19 -1.66 -11.21
CA ALA A 231 9.14 -0.22 -10.96
C ALA A 231 8.02 0.43 -11.79
N VAL A 232 7.29 1.34 -11.16
CA VAL A 232 6.23 2.11 -11.83
C VAL A 232 6.87 3.05 -12.84
N VAL A 233 6.41 3.02 -14.09
CA VAL A 233 6.82 3.95 -15.13
C VAL A 233 5.70 4.95 -15.38
N TRP A 234 5.98 6.22 -15.10
CA TRP A 234 5.09 7.35 -15.37
C TRP A 234 5.39 7.97 -16.73
N ASP A 235 4.55 7.65 -17.71
CA ASP A 235 4.56 8.24 -19.04
C ASP A 235 3.49 9.33 -19.20
N THR A 236 3.52 10.06 -20.32
CA THR A 236 2.52 11.12 -20.61
C THR A 236 1.08 10.60 -20.57
N LYS A 237 0.86 9.33 -20.95
CA LYS A 237 -0.48 8.73 -20.99
C LYS A 237 -1.03 8.44 -19.59
N SER A 238 -0.20 7.89 -18.70
CA SER A 238 -0.56 7.61 -17.31
C SER A 238 -0.75 8.90 -16.52
N ILE A 239 0.05 9.93 -16.77
CA ILE A 239 -0.14 11.27 -16.22
C ILE A 239 -1.51 11.84 -16.65
N ALA A 240 -1.82 11.81 -17.95
CA ALA A 240 -3.11 12.30 -18.44
C ALA A 240 -4.31 11.55 -17.85
N ARG A 241 -4.18 10.23 -17.65
CA ARG A 241 -5.21 9.41 -16.97
C ARG A 241 -5.39 9.81 -15.50
N LEU A 242 -4.29 10.11 -14.80
CA LEU A 242 -4.33 10.54 -13.40
C LEU A 242 -5.04 11.90 -13.29
N ASP A 243 -4.64 12.86 -14.13
CA ASP A 243 -5.23 14.19 -14.13
C ASP A 243 -6.74 14.13 -14.46
N ALA A 244 -7.14 13.29 -15.42
CA ALA A 244 -8.55 13.05 -15.73
C ALA A 244 -9.34 12.41 -14.57
N ALA A 245 -8.73 11.49 -13.82
CA ALA A 245 -9.34 10.89 -12.64
C ALA A 245 -9.54 11.93 -11.52
N ILE A 246 -8.54 12.78 -11.28
CA ILE A 246 -8.62 13.89 -10.31
C ILE A 246 -9.74 14.86 -10.70
N ASP A 247 -9.84 15.23 -11.98
CA ASP A 247 -10.93 16.08 -12.46
C ASP A 247 -12.30 15.43 -12.32
N SER A 248 -12.40 14.11 -12.46
CA SER A 248 -13.64 13.39 -12.17
C SER A 248 -14.04 13.50 -10.70
N ILE A 249 -13.08 13.33 -9.78
CA ILE A 249 -13.31 13.43 -8.33
C ILE A 249 -13.80 14.85 -7.97
N ARG A 250 -13.13 15.89 -8.48
CA ARG A 250 -13.53 17.30 -8.27
C ARG A 250 -14.96 17.57 -8.73
N LYS A 251 -15.37 17.02 -9.89
CA LYS A 251 -16.73 17.16 -10.42
C LYS A 251 -17.78 16.42 -9.59
N ASP A 252 -17.41 15.33 -8.95
CA ASP A 252 -18.30 14.60 -8.05
C ASP A 252 -18.51 15.36 -6.74
N GLU A 253 -17.45 16.02 -6.23
CA GLU A 253 -17.52 16.87 -5.03
C GLU A 253 -18.32 18.15 -5.25
N SER A 254 -18.22 18.78 -6.43
CA SER A 254 -18.97 20.02 -6.73
C SER A 254 -20.48 19.84 -6.89
N LYS A 255 -20.97 18.59 -6.92
CA LYS A 255 -22.40 18.25 -7.05
C LYS A 255 -23.09 18.01 -5.69
N LYS A 256 -22.32 18.04 -4.60
CA LYS A 256 -22.82 17.96 -3.23
C LYS A 256 -23.21 19.34 -2.73
#